data_AF-A0A5N7WDX8-F1
#
_entry.id   AF-A0A5N7WDX8-F1
#
_cell.length_a   1.000
_cell.length_b   1.000
_cell.length_c   1.000
_cell.angle_alpha   90.00
_cell.angle_beta   90.00
_cell.angle_gamma   90.00
#
_symmetry.space_group_name_H-M   'P 1'
#
loop_
_entity.id
_entity.type
_entity.pdbx_description
1 polymer ?
#
loop_
_entity_poly.entity_id
_entity_poly.type
_entity_poly.pdbx_seq_one_letter_code
_entity_poly.pdbx_strand_id
1 'polypeptide(L)'
;MSQLAPASTLDLDLARINAELGRDAQALVDWAVGLGQSTIVTTNFRPFEAVILHMVTRANPDVPVVWMDNGYNTEATYQFADAVTKQLGLKLKIYLPLRSRAHREAVEGATPALDDPRHAAFTEEVKLEPFARALRETAPKVWFTALRATDTAVRAQMDPVSINPDGLVKVAPLLHWSSKELYEYCEKHGLPNNFDYVDPTKGEDNRECGLHIAH
;
A
#
# COMPACT_ATOMS: atom_id res chain seq x y z
N MET A 1 4.50 33.84 18.72
CA MET A 1 4.23 32.39 18.85
C MET A 1 2.85 32.15 18.27
N SER A 2 2.78 31.71 17.02
CA SER A 2 1.50 31.49 16.33
C SER A 2 0.87 30.21 16.88
N GLN A 3 -0.28 30.33 17.53
CA GLN A 3 -1.12 29.18 17.88
C GLN A 3 -1.58 28.53 16.57
N LEU A 4 -1.14 27.30 16.31
CA LEU A 4 -1.72 26.44 15.29
C LEU A 4 -3.18 26.20 15.68
N ALA A 5 -4.11 26.57 14.80
CA ALA A 5 -5.50 26.16 14.94
C ALA A 5 -5.56 24.62 15.00
N PRO A 6 -6.42 24.02 15.84
CA PRO A 6 -6.63 22.59 15.81
C PRO A 6 -7.10 22.20 14.40
N ALA A 7 -6.45 21.20 13.79
CA ALA A 7 -6.91 20.62 12.53
C ALA A 7 -8.38 20.22 12.71
N SER A 8 -9.26 20.67 11.82
CA SER A 8 -10.66 20.25 11.85
C SER A 8 -10.72 18.73 11.73
N THR A 9 -11.11 18.05 12.80
CA THR A 9 -11.31 16.61 12.77
C THR A 9 -12.49 16.33 11.85
N LEU A 10 -12.27 15.59 10.76
CA LEU A 10 -13.37 15.07 9.96
C LEU A 10 -14.20 14.15 10.86
N ASP A 11 -15.45 14.54 11.13
CA ASP A 11 -16.39 13.69 11.85
C ASP A 11 -17.00 12.69 10.86
N LEU A 12 -16.37 11.51 10.78
CA LEU A 12 -16.77 10.43 9.87
C LEU A 12 -17.51 9.35 10.66
N ASP A 13 -18.76 9.08 10.27
CA ASP A 13 -19.50 7.91 10.73
C ASP A 13 -18.98 6.65 10.01
N LEU A 14 -17.91 6.08 10.54
CA LEU A 14 -17.26 4.89 9.97
C LEU A 14 -18.20 3.68 9.88
N ALA A 15 -19.12 3.53 10.84
CA ALA A 15 -20.06 2.43 10.84
C ALA A 15 -21.01 2.53 9.64
N ARG A 16 -21.57 3.73 9.41
CA ARG A 16 -22.41 3.98 8.24
C ARG A 16 -21.63 3.84 6.93
N ILE A 17 -20.43 4.43 6.85
CA ILE A 17 -19.60 4.36 5.63
C ILE A 17 -19.27 2.91 5.26
N ASN A 18 -18.83 2.10 6.22
CA ASN A 18 -18.51 0.69 5.96
C ASN A 18 -19.77 -0.13 5.61
N ALA A 19 -20.93 0.17 6.22
CA ALA A 19 -22.19 -0.50 5.90
C ALA A 19 -22.70 -0.16 4.48
N GLU A 20 -22.60 1.09 4.06
CA GLU A 20 -23.12 1.57 2.78
C GLU A 20 -22.16 1.32 1.62
N LEU A 21 -20.85 1.53 1.82
CA LEU A 21 -19.85 1.55 0.76
C LEU A 21 -18.82 0.40 0.84
N GLY A 22 -18.73 -0.31 1.97
CA GLY A 22 -17.67 -1.30 2.20
C GLY A 22 -17.64 -2.48 1.22
N ARG A 23 -18.71 -2.68 0.43
CA ARG A 23 -18.79 -3.70 -0.62
C ARG A 23 -18.75 -3.15 -2.04
N ASP A 24 -18.67 -1.83 -2.21
CA ASP A 24 -18.55 -1.16 -3.50
C ASP A 24 -17.19 -0.45 -3.59
N ALA A 25 -16.22 -1.15 -4.18
CA ALA A 25 -14.84 -0.68 -4.26
C ALA A 25 -14.72 0.68 -4.98
N GLN A 26 -15.48 0.89 -6.07
CA GLN A 26 -15.39 2.14 -6.83
C GLN A 26 -16.06 3.27 -6.06
N ALA A 27 -17.24 3.05 -5.48
CA ALA A 27 -17.90 4.06 -4.67
C ALA A 27 -17.06 4.45 -3.44
N LEU A 28 -16.33 3.50 -2.85
CA LEU A 28 -15.43 3.78 -1.73
C LEU A 28 -14.21 4.61 -2.15
N VAL A 29 -13.65 4.34 -3.33
CA VAL A 29 -12.58 5.16 -3.92
C VAL A 29 -13.07 6.58 -4.19
N ASP A 30 -14.23 6.71 -4.84
CA ASP A 30 -14.81 8.00 -5.20
C ASP A 30 -15.15 8.83 -3.95
N TRP A 31 -15.71 8.18 -2.91
CA TRP A 31 -15.97 8.81 -1.61
C TRP A 31 -14.69 9.33 -0.96
N ALA A 32 -13.65 8.49 -0.85
CA ALA A 32 -12.41 8.84 -0.17
C ALA A 32 -11.64 9.94 -0.91
N VAL A 33 -11.62 9.92 -2.24
CA VAL A 33 -11.09 11.03 -3.06
C VAL A 33 -11.93 12.30 -2.89
N GLY A 34 -13.26 12.16 -2.82
CA GLY A 34 -14.22 13.25 -2.63
C GLY A 34 -14.08 13.99 -1.29
N LEU A 35 -13.36 13.44 -0.31
CA LEU A 35 -13.03 14.14 0.95
C LEU A 35 -12.15 15.37 0.71
N GLY A 36 -11.50 15.48 -0.46
CA GLY A 36 -10.66 16.64 -0.82
C GLY A 36 -9.41 16.79 0.06
N GLN A 37 -8.98 15.70 0.69
CA GLN A 37 -7.85 15.64 1.61
C GLN A 37 -6.55 15.22 0.89
N SER A 38 -5.39 15.47 1.52
CA SER A 38 -4.12 14.94 1.01
C SER A 38 -4.18 13.41 1.01
N THR A 39 -4.02 12.83 -0.17
CA THR A 39 -4.28 11.39 -0.40
C THR A 39 -3.06 10.73 -0.99
N ILE A 40 -2.75 9.51 -0.57
CA ILE A 40 -1.77 8.63 -1.24
C ILE A 40 -2.39 7.25 -1.48
N VAL A 41 -1.83 6.51 -2.44
CA VAL A 41 -1.99 5.06 -2.55
C VAL A 41 -0.62 4.41 -2.46
N THR A 42 -0.49 3.38 -1.63
CA THR A 42 0.78 2.61 -1.56
C THR A 42 0.68 1.34 -2.37
N THR A 43 1.78 0.94 -3.00
CA THR A 43 1.89 -0.33 -3.71
C THR A 43 3.25 -0.99 -3.47
N ASN A 44 3.31 -2.29 -3.66
CA ASN A 44 4.53 -3.06 -3.83
C ASN A 44 4.60 -3.77 -5.19
N PHE A 45 3.66 -3.48 -6.10
CA PHE A 45 3.55 -4.10 -7.42
C PHE A 45 3.46 -5.64 -7.42
N ARG A 46 2.96 -6.23 -6.34
CA ARG A 46 2.59 -7.66 -6.26
C ARG A 46 1.38 -7.99 -7.16
N PRO A 47 0.93 -9.26 -7.21
CA PRO A 47 -0.25 -9.62 -8.00
C PRO A 47 -1.47 -8.76 -7.69
N PHE A 48 -2.15 -8.33 -8.74
CA PHE A 48 -3.39 -7.53 -8.76
C PHE A 48 -3.27 -6.07 -8.26
N GLU A 49 -2.08 -5.57 -7.94
CA GLU A 49 -1.91 -4.17 -7.51
C GLU A 49 -2.34 -3.16 -8.59
N ALA A 50 -2.25 -3.52 -9.88
CA ALA A 50 -2.73 -2.66 -10.96
C ALA A 50 -4.20 -2.27 -10.85
N VAL A 51 -5.04 -3.08 -10.17
CA VAL A 51 -6.48 -2.81 -10.00
C VAL A 51 -6.70 -1.55 -9.17
N ILE A 52 -6.14 -1.47 -7.95
CA ILE A 52 -6.32 -0.30 -7.09
C ILE A 52 -5.65 0.93 -7.68
N LEU A 53 -4.47 0.76 -8.29
CA LEU A 53 -3.74 1.84 -8.95
C LEU A 53 -4.59 2.43 -10.08
N HIS A 54 -5.23 1.59 -10.89
CA HIS A 54 -6.12 2.03 -11.96
C HIS A 54 -7.39 2.70 -11.40
N MET A 55 -8.06 2.14 -10.38
CA MET A 55 -9.24 2.75 -9.76
C MET A 55 -8.95 4.14 -9.19
N VAL A 56 -7.90 4.26 -8.37
CA VAL A 56 -7.55 5.51 -7.70
C VAL A 56 -7.10 6.56 -8.71
N THR A 57 -6.26 6.19 -9.70
CA THR A 57 -5.77 7.15 -10.71
C THR A 57 -6.88 7.64 -11.62
N ARG A 58 -7.90 6.81 -11.90
CA ARG A 58 -9.09 7.23 -12.65
C ARG A 58 -9.97 8.20 -11.86
N ALA A 59 -10.07 8.02 -10.54
CA ALA A 59 -10.82 8.93 -9.68
C ALA A 59 -10.08 10.27 -9.48
N ASN A 60 -8.77 10.21 -9.29
CA ASN A 60 -7.91 11.40 -9.24
C ASN A 60 -6.48 11.08 -9.73
N PRO A 61 -6.07 11.59 -10.92
CA PRO A 61 -4.76 11.30 -11.51
C PRO A 61 -3.59 11.96 -10.79
N ASP A 62 -3.84 12.89 -9.87
CA ASP A 62 -2.80 13.58 -9.11
C ASP A 62 -2.47 12.89 -7.78
N VAL A 63 -3.18 11.83 -7.40
CA VAL A 63 -2.86 11.04 -6.21
C VAL A 63 -1.47 10.41 -6.35
N PRO A 64 -0.51 10.73 -5.46
CA PRO A 64 0.81 10.10 -5.48
C PRO A 64 0.70 8.60 -5.21
N VAL A 65 1.38 7.82 -6.05
CA VAL A 65 1.60 6.40 -5.83
C VAL A 65 2.91 6.23 -5.11
N VAL A 66 2.87 5.71 -3.89
CA VAL A 66 4.05 5.50 -3.05
C VAL A 66 4.48 4.05 -3.15
N TRP A 67 5.71 3.83 -3.61
CA TRP A 67 6.31 2.51 -3.66
C TRP A 67 7.51 2.42 -2.73
N MET A 68 7.43 1.50 -1.77
CA MET A 68 8.55 1.11 -0.93
C MET A 68 9.35 0.03 -1.66
N ASP A 69 10.25 0.46 -2.54
CA ASP A 69 11.15 -0.46 -3.24
C ASP A 69 12.24 -0.92 -2.27
N ASN A 70 12.14 -2.16 -1.80
CA ASN A 70 13.09 -2.75 -0.85
C ASN A 70 14.48 -3.03 -1.46
N GLY A 71 14.67 -2.93 -2.77
CA GLY A 71 15.94 -3.21 -3.46
C GLY A 71 16.21 -4.70 -3.74
N TYR A 72 15.28 -5.58 -3.39
CA TYR A 72 15.32 -7.04 -3.62
C TYR A 72 14.21 -7.53 -4.56
N ASN A 73 13.44 -6.63 -5.17
CA ASN A 73 12.43 -6.99 -6.17
C ASN A 73 13.04 -7.77 -7.35
N THR A 74 12.23 -8.60 -7.99
CA THR A 74 12.61 -9.37 -9.17
C THR A 74 12.71 -8.45 -10.40
N GLU A 75 13.45 -8.88 -11.42
CA GLU A 75 13.50 -8.17 -12.71
C GLU A 75 12.09 -7.96 -13.28
N ALA A 76 11.24 -8.98 -13.22
CA ALA A 76 9.85 -8.91 -13.66
C ALA A 76 9.04 -7.86 -12.89
N THR A 77 9.24 -7.75 -11.57
CA THR A 77 8.56 -6.72 -10.75
C THR A 77 8.96 -5.31 -11.17
N TYR A 78 10.25 -5.05 -11.43
CA TYR A 78 10.70 -3.74 -11.92
C TYR A 78 10.12 -3.41 -13.31
N GLN A 79 10.19 -4.35 -14.25
CA GLN A 79 9.64 -4.17 -15.59
C GLN A 79 8.13 -3.91 -15.55
N PHE A 80 7.41 -4.64 -14.69
CA PHE A 80 5.99 -4.46 -14.47
C PHE A 80 5.66 -3.08 -13.86
N ALA A 81 6.41 -2.67 -12.83
CA ALA A 81 6.23 -1.37 -12.19
C ALA A 81 6.37 -0.22 -13.20
N ASP A 82 7.39 -0.27 -14.06
CA ASP A 82 7.60 0.72 -15.12
C ASP A 82 6.48 0.69 -16.17
N ALA A 83 6.08 -0.51 -16.61
CA ALA A 83 5.03 -0.68 -17.60
C ALA A 83 3.68 -0.13 -17.11
N VAL A 84 3.27 -0.49 -15.88
CA VAL A 84 2.04 -0.01 -15.26
C VAL A 84 2.11 1.50 -14.98
N THR A 85 3.24 1.99 -14.49
CA THR A 85 3.45 3.43 -14.25
C THR A 85 3.24 4.24 -15.53
N LYS A 86 3.80 3.77 -16.64
CA LYS A 86 3.62 4.39 -17.96
C LYS A 86 2.20 4.26 -18.49
N GLN A 87 1.61 3.06 -18.41
CA GLN A 87 0.26 2.78 -18.92
C GLN A 87 -0.81 3.62 -18.21
N LEU A 88 -0.69 3.78 -16.89
CA LEU A 88 -1.66 4.48 -16.06
C LEU A 88 -1.32 5.96 -15.82
N GLY A 89 -0.12 6.42 -16.20
CA GLY A 89 0.34 7.78 -15.95
C GLY A 89 0.55 8.08 -14.46
N LEU A 90 1.02 7.09 -13.69
CA LEU A 90 1.11 7.19 -12.22
C LEU A 90 2.08 8.28 -11.78
N LYS A 91 1.69 9.05 -10.76
CA LYS A 91 2.58 9.97 -10.03
C LYS A 91 3.44 9.19 -9.03
N LEU A 92 4.31 8.32 -9.54
CA LEU A 92 5.11 7.40 -8.74
C LEU A 92 6.17 8.14 -7.90
N LYS A 93 6.21 7.82 -6.61
CA LYS A 93 7.23 8.23 -5.64
C LYS A 93 7.89 6.98 -5.05
N ILE A 94 9.16 6.80 -5.34
CA ILE A 94 9.93 5.63 -4.92
C ILE A 94 10.70 5.95 -3.63
N TYR A 95 10.52 5.11 -2.61
CA TYR A 95 11.24 5.16 -1.35
C TYR A 95 12.13 3.94 -1.23
N LEU A 96 13.42 4.15 -1.43
CA LEU A 96 14.48 3.14 -1.25
C LEU A 96 14.98 3.11 0.20
N PRO A 97 15.53 1.99 0.67
CA PRO A 97 16.35 1.93 1.88
C PRO A 97 17.54 2.88 1.78
N LEU A 98 18.02 3.37 2.92
CA LEU A 98 19.15 4.30 2.97
C LEU A 98 20.47 3.70 2.46
N ARG A 99 20.58 2.36 2.50
CA ARG A 99 21.68 1.61 1.90
C ARG A 99 21.16 0.75 0.76
N SER A 100 21.95 0.63 -0.31
CA SER A 100 21.62 -0.31 -1.38
C SER A 100 21.79 -1.76 -0.91
N ARG A 101 21.09 -2.68 -1.59
CA ARG A 101 21.30 -4.13 -1.43
C ARG A 101 22.79 -4.50 -1.50
N ALA A 102 23.52 -3.98 -2.49
CA ALA A 102 24.94 -4.26 -2.67
C ALA A 102 25.80 -3.80 -1.48
N HIS A 103 25.54 -2.61 -0.95
CA HIS A 103 26.24 -2.12 0.25
C HIS A 103 25.94 -3.05 1.44
N ARG A 104 24.66 -3.32 1.69
CA ARG A 104 24.25 -4.16 2.81
C ARG A 104 24.88 -5.54 2.74
N GLU A 105 24.79 -6.21 1.59
CA GLU A 105 25.34 -7.55 1.41
C GLU A 105 26.87 -7.60 1.54
N ALA A 106 27.57 -6.53 1.16
CA ALA A 106 29.01 -6.42 1.36
C ALA A 106 29.42 -6.32 2.85
N VAL A 107 28.59 -5.71 3.70
CA VAL A 107 28.88 -5.50 5.13
C VAL A 107 28.33 -6.62 6.01
N GLU A 108 27.14 -7.13 5.71
CA GLU A 108 26.37 -8.03 6.58
C GLU A 108 26.20 -9.44 5.98
N GLY A 109 26.61 -9.65 4.73
CA GLY A 109 26.37 -10.89 4.00
C GLY A 109 24.96 -10.99 3.41
N ALA A 110 24.60 -12.18 2.93
CA ALA A 110 23.32 -12.44 2.28
C ALA A 110 22.10 -12.10 3.15
N THR A 111 20.94 -11.97 2.49
CA THR A 111 19.63 -11.78 3.16
C THR A 111 19.43 -12.78 4.29
N PRO A 112 19.12 -12.33 5.52
CA PRO A 112 18.90 -13.22 6.64
C PRO A 112 17.64 -14.07 6.44
N ALA A 113 17.70 -15.33 6.88
CA ALA A 113 16.50 -16.18 6.98
C ALA A 113 15.54 -15.65 8.07
N LEU A 114 14.31 -16.15 8.11
CA LEU A 114 13.28 -15.64 9.03
C LEU A 114 13.61 -15.84 10.52
N ASP A 115 14.34 -16.90 10.85
CA ASP A 115 14.77 -17.29 12.18
C ASP A 115 16.13 -16.69 12.58
N ASP A 116 16.79 -16.00 11.64
CA ASP A 116 18.06 -15.33 11.89
C ASP A 116 17.83 -14.07 12.77
N PRO A 117 18.63 -13.86 13.84
CA PRO A 117 18.53 -12.67 14.69
C PRO A 117 18.64 -11.33 13.94
N ARG A 118 19.29 -11.32 12.77
CA ARG A 118 19.44 -10.14 11.91
C ARG A 118 18.15 -9.78 11.17
N HIS A 119 17.18 -10.69 11.07
CA HIS A 119 15.96 -10.50 10.28
C HIS A 119 15.13 -9.28 10.71
N ALA A 120 15.08 -9.00 12.02
CA ALA A 120 14.36 -7.83 12.54
C ALA A 120 14.98 -6.52 12.05
N ALA A 121 16.31 -6.38 12.17
CA ALA A 121 17.04 -5.21 11.69
C ALA A 121 16.97 -5.07 10.16
N PHE A 122 17.02 -6.20 9.45
CA PHE A 122 16.82 -6.22 8.00
C PHE A 122 15.43 -5.71 7.59
N THR A 123 14.37 -6.22 8.25
CA THR A 123 12.98 -5.80 7.98
C THR A 123 12.78 -4.31 8.28
N GLU A 124 13.36 -3.83 9.38
CA GLU A 124 13.34 -2.41 9.72
C GLU A 124 13.94 -1.57 8.58
N GLU A 125 15.16 -1.91 8.14
CA GLU A 125 15.90 -1.17 7.13
C GLU A 125 15.22 -1.18 5.75
N VAL A 126 14.75 -2.33 5.29
CA VAL A 126 14.30 -2.47 3.89
C VAL A 126 12.81 -2.21 3.69
N LYS A 127 12.04 -2.08 4.77
CA LYS A 127 10.58 -1.99 4.71
C LYS A 127 9.96 -0.99 5.66
N LEU A 128 10.28 -1.06 6.96
CA LEU A 128 9.62 -0.22 7.95
C LEU A 128 10.13 1.22 7.92
N GLU A 129 11.44 1.45 7.84
CA GLU A 129 12.03 2.78 7.74
C GLU A 129 11.57 3.51 6.47
N PRO A 130 11.65 2.92 5.25
CA PRO A 130 11.22 3.61 4.03
C PRO A 130 9.73 3.95 4.07
N PHE A 131 8.90 3.06 4.64
CA PHE A 131 7.47 3.30 4.82
C PHE A 131 7.19 4.45 5.79
N ALA A 132 7.81 4.43 6.98
CA ALA A 132 7.64 5.47 7.99
C ALA A 132 8.13 6.84 7.47
N ARG A 133 9.23 6.85 6.71
CA ARG A 133 9.72 8.04 6.01
C ARG A 133 8.73 8.52 4.96
N ALA A 134 8.16 7.63 4.16
CA ALA A 134 7.15 7.99 3.17
C ALA A 134 5.91 8.62 3.80
N LEU A 135 5.36 8.04 4.88
CA LEU A 135 4.22 8.64 5.59
C LEU A 135 4.55 10.02 6.16
N ARG A 136 5.73 10.18 6.76
CA ARG A 136 6.16 11.48 7.31
C ARG A 136 6.32 12.55 6.23
N GLU A 137 6.97 12.21 5.12
CA GLU A 137 7.26 13.17 4.03
C GLU A 137 6.01 13.50 3.20
N THR A 138 5.10 12.54 3.04
CA THR A 138 3.84 12.78 2.29
C THR A 138 2.73 13.35 3.17
N ALA A 139 2.78 13.15 4.48
CA ALA A 139 1.80 13.61 5.46
C ALA A 139 0.33 13.48 4.99
N PRO A 140 -0.09 12.27 4.56
CA PRO A 140 -1.42 12.08 4.01
C PRO A 140 -2.47 12.19 5.12
N LYS A 141 -3.69 12.51 4.71
CA LYS A 141 -4.90 12.43 5.52
C LYS A 141 -5.80 11.28 5.06
N VAL A 142 -5.60 10.79 3.84
CA VAL A 142 -6.20 9.57 3.31
C VAL A 142 -5.12 8.65 2.74
N TRP A 143 -5.16 7.37 3.10
CA TRP A 143 -4.24 6.34 2.64
C TRP A 143 -4.99 5.14 2.06
N PHE A 144 -4.91 4.98 0.74
CA PHE A 144 -5.40 3.79 0.05
C PHE A 144 -4.40 2.63 0.15
N THR A 145 -4.93 1.44 0.45
CA THR A 145 -4.16 0.19 0.57
C THR A 145 -4.78 -0.93 -0.25
N ALA A 146 -3.93 -1.79 -0.82
CA ALA A 146 -4.35 -3.01 -1.52
C ALA A 146 -4.56 -4.20 -0.57
N LEU A 147 -4.99 -3.94 0.68
CA LEU A 147 -5.27 -4.99 1.65
C LEU A 147 -6.41 -5.88 1.17
N ARG A 148 -6.28 -7.19 1.41
CA ARG A 148 -7.34 -8.16 1.18
C ARG A 148 -7.57 -9.00 2.42
N ALA A 149 -8.84 -9.30 2.70
CA ALA A 149 -9.27 -10.15 3.80
C ALA A 149 -8.71 -11.57 3.70
N THR A 150 -8.43 -12.04 2.48
CA THR A 150 -7.86 -13.36 2.21
C THR A 150 -6.36 -13.45 2.46
N ASP A 151 -5.66 -12.32 2.64
CA ASP A 151 -4.21 -12.34 2.84
C ASP A 151 -3.85 -12.91 4.24
N THR A 152 -4.67 -12.67 5.28
CA THR A 152 -4.44 -13.18 6.64
C THR A 152 -5.73 -13.28 7.47
N ALA A 153 -5.71 -14.05 8.56
CA ALA A 153 -6.81 -14.12 9.51
C ALA A 153 -7.11 -12.78 10.22
N VAL A 154 -6.11 -11.92 10.40
CA VAL A 154 -6.27 -10.59 11.02
C VAL A 154 -7.00 -9.65 10.04
N ARG A 155 -6.61 -9.66 8.77
CA ARG A 155 -7.25 -8.85 7.72
C ARG A 155 -8.69 -9.28 7.44
N ALA A 156 -9.01 -10.56 7.66
CA ALA A 156 -10.37 -11.07 7.54
C ALA A 156 -11.36 -10.41 8.52
N GLN A 157 -10.86 -9.81 9.60
CA GLN A 157 -11.67 -9.11 10.62
C GLN A 157 -11.63 -7.58 10.46
N MET A 158 -10.93 -7.06 9.45
CA MET A 158 -10.85 -5.62 9.23
C MET A 158 -12.09 -5.08 8.50
N ASP A 159 -12.36 -3.80 8.72
CA ASP A 159 -13.29 -3.03 7.90
C ASP A 159 -12.55 -2.30 6.75
N PRO A 160 -13.23 -2.07 5.61
CA PRO A 160 -12.65 -1.33 4.48
C PRO A 160 -12.18 0.08 4.82
N VAL A 161 -12.81 0.75 5.78
CA VAL A 161 -12.42 2.08 6.25
C VAL A 161 -12.13 2.07 7.75
N SER A 162 -10.98 2.61 8.13
CA SER A 162 -10.60 2.84 9.52
C SER A 162 -9.88 4.18 9.67
N ILE A 163 -9.76 4.66 10.91
CA ILE A 163 -8.98 5.86 11.24
C ILE A 163 -7.95 5.48 12.30
N ASN A 164 -6.69 5.86 12.06
CA ASN A 164 -5.62 5.65 13.05
C ASN A 164 -5.64 6.72 14.16
N PRO A 165 -4.87 6.56 15.25
CA PRO A 165 -4.82 7.55 16.32
C PRO A 165 -4.41 8.98 15.90
N ASP A 166 -3.67 9.11 14.79
CA ASP A 166 -3.22 10.39 14.23
C ASP A 166 -4.25 11.03 13.26
N GLY A 167 -5.42 10.40 13.08
CA GLY A 167 -6.49 10.87 12.21
C GLY A 167 -6.30 10.54 10.72
N LEU A 168 -5.40 9.63 10.36
CA LEU A 168 -5.24 9.14 8.99
C LEU A 168 -6.39 8.19 8.64
N VAL A 169 -7.17 8.55 7.63
CA VAL A 169 -8.23 7.69 7.09
C VAL A 169 -7.60 6.63 6.19
N LYS A 170 -7.69 5.37 6.59
CA LYS A 170 -7.19 4.22 5.84
C LYS A 170 -8.32 3.57 5.07
N VAL A 171 -8.11 3.33 3.78
CA VAL A 171 -9.13 2.84 2.87
C VAL A 171 -8.59 1.62 2.11
N ALA A 172 -9.26 0.48 2.27
CA ALA A 172 -8.96 -0.79 1.62
C ALA A 172 -10.13 -1.18 0.71
N PRO A 173 -10.28 -0.54 -0.47
CA PRO A 173 -11.46 -0.73 -1.32
C PRO A 173 -11.60 -2.16 -1.87
N LEU A 174 -10.48 -2.88 -1.97
CA LEU A 174 -10.43 -4.25 -2.47
C LEU A 174 -10.46 -5.30 -1.34
N LEU A 175 -10.74 -4.89 -0.08
CA LEU A 175 -10.64 -5.77 1.09
C LEU A 175 -11.41 -7.07 0.92
N HIS A 176 -12.61 -7.00 0.33
CA HIS A 176 -13.49 -8.15 0.18
C HIS A 176 -13.50 -8.75 -1.23
N TRP A 177 -12.67 -8.25 -2.15
CA TRP A 177 -12.60 -8.80 -3.50
C TRP A 177 -11.84 -10.13 -3.53
N SER A 178 -12.42 -11.10 -4.23
CA SER A 178 -11.81 -12.37 -4.55
C SER A 178 -10.76 -12.21 -5.67
N SER A 179 -9.84 -13.18 -5.77
CA SER A 179 -8.90 -13.25 -6.90
C SER A 179 -9.59 -13.33 -8.26
N LYS A 180 -10.82 -13.89 -8.30
CA LYS A 180 -11.63 -13.95 -9.52
C LYS A 180 -12.09 -12.55 -9.94
N GLU A 181 -12.66 -11.77 -9.01
CA GLU A 181 -13.10 -10.38 -9.30
C GLU A 181 -11.92 -9.49 -9.72
N LEU A 182 -10.76 -9.65 -9.07
CA LEU A 182 -9.54 -8.93 -9.44
C LEU A 182 -9.07 -9.30 -10.86
N TYR A 183 -9.09 -10.58 -11.20
CA TYR A 183 -8.73 -11.05 -12.54
C TYR A 183 -9.71 -10.54 -13.59
N GLU A 184 -11.02 -10.65 -13.35
CA GLU A 184 -12.06 -10.13 -14.25
C GLU A 184 -11.92 -8.61 -14.47
N TYR A 185 -11.54 -7.86 -13.45
CA TYR A 185 -11.25 -6.44 -13.58
C TYR A 185 -10.02 -6.17 -14.46
N CYS A 186 -8.92 -6.92 -14.25
CA CYS A 186 -7.73 -6.80 -15.08
C CYS A 186 -8.05 -7.07 -16.56
N GLU A 187 -8.77 -8.15 -16.85
CA GLU A 187 -9.19 -8.50 -18.22
C GLU A 187 -10.07 -7.40 -18.84
N LYS A 188 -11.06 -6.93 -18.10
CA LYS A 188 -11.99 -5.88 -18.55
C LYS A 188 -11.27 -4.57 -18.89
N HIS A 189 -10.20 -4.25 -18.18
CA HIS A 189 -9.48 -2.98 -18.31
C HIS A 189 -8.12 -3.11 -19.03
N GLY A 190 -7.76 -4.31 -19.51
CA GLY A 190 -6.47 -4.56 -20.17
C GLY A 190 -5.27 -4.26 -19.26
N LEU A 191 -5.39 -4.58 -17.97
CA LEU A 191 -4.33 -4.34 -16.99
C LEU A 191 -3.39 -5.54 -16.92
N PRO A 192 -2.06 -5.34 -16.99
CA PRO A 192 -1.12 -6.43 -16.79
C PRO A 192 -1.18 -6.92 -15.34
N ASN A 193 -0.64 -8.10 -15.09
CA ASN A 193 -0.49 -8.64 -13.74
C ASN A 193 0.93 -9.16 -13.50
N ASN A 194 1.39 -9.12 -12.26
CA ASN A 194 2.72 -9.57 -11.86
C ASN A 194 2.64 -10.72 -10.87
N PHE A 195 2.84 -11.95 -11.34
CA PHE A 195 2.92 -13.13 -10.49
C PHE A 195 4.35 -13.49 -10.08
N ASP A 196 5.35 -12.85 -10.68
CA ASP A 196 6.76 -13.00 -10.31
C ASP A 196 7.15 -11.89 -9.33
N TYR A 197 6.76 -12.09 -8.07
CA TYR A 197 6.96 -11.15 -6.97
C TYR A 197 7.56 -11.87 -5.75
N VAL A 198 8.46 -11.18 -5.05
CA VAL A 198 9.08 -11.66 -3.80
C VAL A 198 9.06 -10.54 -2.77
N ASP A 199 8.59 -10.85 -1.55
CA ASP A 199 8.81 -9.99 -0.37
C ASP A 199 9.98 -10.58 0.44
N PRO A 200 11.16 -9.92 0.48
CA PRO A 200 12.35 -10.47 1.13
C PRO A 200 12.21 -10.55 2.66
N THR A 201 11.18 -9.91 3.24
CA THR A 201 10.92 -9.87 4.69
C THR A 201 9.85 -10.88 5.14
N LYS A 202 9.25 -11.60 4.19
CA LYS A 202 8.23 -12.60 4.45
C LYS A 202 8.74 -13.99 4.07
N GLY A 203 8.25 -14.99 4.80
CA GLY A 203 8.38 -16.39 4.42
C GLY A 203 7.19 -16.75 3.54
N GLU A 204 6.31 -17.60 4.05
CA GLU A 204 5.04 -17.91 3.38
C GLU A 204 4.12 -16.67 3.27
N ASP A 205 3.35 -16.59 2.19
CA ASP A 205 2.54 -15.43 1.79
C ASP A 205 1.54 -14.94 2.87
N ASN A 206 1.17 -15.80 3.82
CA ASN A 206 0.15 -15.55 4.84
C ASN A 206 0.67 -14.90 6.14
N ARG A 207 1.95 -14.49 6.22
CA ARG A 207 2.48 -13.77 7.40
C ARG A 207 1.97 -12.32 7.43
N GLU A 208 1.37 -11.91 8.55
CA GLU A 208 0.84 -10.56 8.74
C GLU A 208 1.93 -9.49 8.70
N CYS A 209 1.59 -8.34 8.14
CA CYS A 209 2.44 -7.16 8.13
C CYS A 209 1.91 -6.16 9.17
N GLY A 210 2.65 -5.99 10.27
CA GLY A 210 2.26 -5.10 11.38
C GLY A 210 2.08 -3.61 11.01
N LEU A 211 2.52 -3.20 9.80
CA LEU A 211 2.37 -1.84 9.27
C LEU A 211 0.93 -1.32 9.33
N HIS A 212 -0.06 -2.17 9.08
CA HIS A 212 -1.46 -1.77 9.07
C HIS A 212 -2.14 -1.82 10.44
N ILE A 213 -1.41 -2.26 11.47
CA ILE A 213 -1.88 -2.27 12.86
C ILE A 213 -1.25 -1.07 13.61
N ALA A 214 0.00 -0.74 13.30
CA ALA A 214 0.77 0.32 13.96
C ALA A 214 0.48 1.73 13.43
N HIS A 215 0.02 1.85 12.19
CA HIS A 215 -0.29 3.12 11.51
C HIS A 215 -1.66 3.09 10.88
#